data_AF-A0A381ZKX9-F1
#
_entry.id   AF-A0A381ZKX9-F1
#
_cell.length_a   1.000
_cell.length_b   1.000
_cell.length_c   1.000
_cell.angle_alpha   90.00
_cell.angle_beta   90.00
_cell.angle_gamma   90.00
#
_symmetry.space_group_name_H-M   'P 1'
#
loop_
_entity.id
_entity.type
_entity.pdbx_description
1 polymer ?
#
loop_
_entity_poly.entity_id
_entity_poly.type
_entity_poly.pdbx_seq_one_letter_code
_entity_poly.pdbx_strand_id
1 'polypeptide(L)'
;MVVHGICSQNELEKGITYYNQRLEGSVKSSAKPEPITNAINNFQHALKNAATETDAALYLLKSYYFRGKYVHKDKEKQKFDFSKGKELGEKYIKKYPDSAPFQYWYLVNLGSWSEVYGIITAAREGVAEIMKEHSEIIISLDPEYENGGGYFMLGAVHFKSPYIPFLL
;
A
#
# COMPACT_ATOMS: atom_id res chain seq x y z
N MET A 1 12.91 -31.29 34.02
CA MET A 1 11.83 -31.17 33.03
C MET A 1 11.75 -29.71 32.62
N VAL A 2 12.49 -29.32 31.59
CA VAL A 2 12.51 -27.94 31.09
C VAL A 2 11.40 -27.85 30.04
N VAL A 3 10.31 -27.19 30.41
CA VAL A 3 9.20 -26.90 29.50
C VAL A 3 9.76 -25.97 28.43
N HIS A 4 10.04 -26.52 27.26
CA HIS A 4 10.26 -25.73 26.05
C HIS A 4 8.90 -25.12 25.72
N GLY A 5 8.69 -23.88 26.17
CA GLY A 5 7.58 -23.06 25.72
C GLY A 5 7.72 -22.86 24.22
N ILE A 6 6.98 -23.64 23.44
CA ILE A 6 6.79 -23.40 22.01
C ILE A 6 6.15 -22.00 21.93
N CYS A 7 6.95 -20.98 21.61
CA CYS A 7 6.40 -19.68 21.23
C CYS A 7 5.56 -19.92 19.97
N SER A 8 4.24 -20.00 20.14
CA SER A 8 3.32 -19.84 19.02
C SER A 8 3.62 -18.47 18.43
N GLN A 9 4.23 -18.42 17.24
CA GLN A 9 4.51 -17.16 16.55
C GLN A 9 3.24 -16.31 16.50
N ASN A 10 3.36 -15.03 16.83
CA ASN A 10 2.24 -14.11 16.74
C ASN A 10 1.85 -13.96 15.24
N GLU A 11 0.57 -13.75 14.94
CA GLU A 11 0.05 -13.61 13.56
C GLU A 11 0.84 -12.56 12.75
N LEU A 12 1.31 -11.49 13.41
CA LEU A 12 2.18 -10.51 12.78
C LEU A 12 3.49 -11.13 12.25
N GLU A 13 4.18 -11.96 13.05
CA GLU A 13 5.46 -12.59 12.70
C GLU A 13 5.30 -13.58 11.53
N LYS A 14 4.21 -14.36 11.56
CA LYS A 14 3.85 -15.25 10.44
C LYS A 14 3.60 -14.45 9.17
N GLY A 15 2.87 -13.34 9.28
CA GLY A 15 2.61 -12.42 8.18
C GLY A 15 3.91 -11.87 7.58
N ILE A 16 4.83 -11.39 8.44
CA ILE A 16 6.14 -10.88 8.02
C ILE A 16 6.96 -11.96 7.32
N THR A 17 6.95 -13.18 7.85
CA THR A 17 7.64 -14.32 7.25
C THR A 17 7.16 -14.56 5.82
N TYR A 18 5.85 -14.69 5.63
CA TYR A 18 5.27 -14.86 4.29
C TYR A 18 5.50 -13.66 3.37
N TYR A 19 5.46 -12.44 3.91
CA TYR A 19 5.73 -11.23 3.15
C TYR A 19 7.17 -11.19 2.63
N ASN A 20 8.14 -11.63 3.43
CA ASN A 20 9.54 -11.72 3.02
C ASN A 20 9.75 -12.78 1.92
N GLN A 21 8.92 -13.81 1.90
CA GLN A 21 8.90 -14.87 0.88
C GLN A 21 8.09 -14.49 -0.38
N ARG A 22 7.52 -13.28 -0.47
CA ARG A 22 6.61 -12.86 -1.58
C ARG A 22 7.19 -12.99 -2.99
N LEU A 23 8.51 -13.03 -3.12
CA LEU A 23 9.21 -13.16 -4.41
C LEU A 23 9.62 -14.61 -4.74
N GLU A 24 9.45 -15.55 -3.82
CA GLU A 24 9.86 -16.93 -4.02
C GLU A 24 9.11 -17.58 -5.19
N GLY A 25 9.89 -18.14 -6.13
CA GLY A 25 9.36 -18.75 -7.35
C GLY A 25 8.72 -17.75 -8.32
N SER A 26 8.99 -16.45 -8.19
CA SER A 26 8.59 -15.44 -9.17
C SER A 26 9.33 -15.64 -10.50
N VAL A 27 8.66 -15.25 -11.59
CA VAL A 27 9.23 -15.25 -12.95
C VAL A 27 9.10 -13.84 -13.51
N LYS A 28 10.24 -13.17 -13.71
CA LYS A 28 10.29 -11.75 -14.10
C LYS A 28 9.46 -10.89 -13.15
N SER A 29 8.46 -10.16 -13.65
CA SER A 29 7.57 -9.30 -12.89
C SER A 29 6.29 -10.00 -12.40
N SER A 30 6.23 -11.34 -12.47
CA SER A 30 5.07 -12.12 -12.03
C SER A 30 5.42 -12.94 -10.79
N ALA A 31 4.79 -12.63 -9.66
CA ALA A 31 4.94 -13.37 -8.41
C ALA A 31 3.89 -14.48 -8.28
N LYS A 32 4.20 -15.48 -7.46
CA LYS A 32 3.23 -16.52 -7.07
C LYS A 32 2.22 -15.95 -6.06
N PRO A 33 0.94 -16.35 -6.13
CA PRO A 33 -0.09 -15.79 -5.25
C PRO A 33 0.03 -16.21 -3.79
N GLU A 34 0.56 -17.42 -3.51
CA GLU A 34 0.46 -18.07 -2.21
C GLU A 34 1.15 -17.27 -1.09
N PRO A 35 2.44 -16.86 -1.23
CA PRO A 35 3.12 -16.22 -0.10
C PRO A 35 2.45 -14.89 0.29
N ILE A 36 2.14 -14.03 -0.68
CA ILE A 36 1.52 -12.74 -0.35
C ILE A 36 0.08 -12.89 0.13
N THR A 37 -0.67 -13.88 -0.36
CA THR A 37 -2.03 -14.15 0.13
C THR A 37 -2.01 -14.63 1.58
N ASN A 38 -1.08 -15.50 1.94
CA ASN A 38 -0.89 -15.93 3.31
C ASN A 38 -0.46 -14.77 4.21
N ALA A 39 0.42 -13.88 3.73
CA ALA A 39 0.80 -12.67 4.45
C ALA A 39 -0.41 -11.78 4.76
N ILE A 40 -1.24 -11.48 3.74
CA ILE A 40 -2.45 -10.67 3.89
C ILE A 40 -3.39 -11.26 4.93
N ASN A 41 -3.64 -12.58 4.88
CA ASN A 41 -4.53 -13.23 5.84
C ASN A 41 -4.02 -13.06 7.28
N ASN A 42 -2.74 -13.34 7.53
CA ASN A 42 -2.12 -13.19 8.84
C ASN A 42 -2.16 -11.72 9.33
N PHE A 43 -1.86 -10.75 8.46
CA PHE A 43 -1.93 -9.34 8.85
C PHE A 43 -3.36 -8.88 9.13
N GLN A 44 -4.38 -9.39 8.42
CA GLN A 44 -5.79 -9.11 8.74
C GLN A 44 -6.18 -9.64 10.12
N HIS A 45 -5.62 -10.76 10.57
CA HIS A 45 -5.79 -11.26 11.93
C HIS A 45 -5.03 -10.38 12.94
N ALA A 46 -3.77 -10.04 12.67
CA ALA A 46 -2.96 -9.18 13.53
C ALA A 46 -3.54 -7.75 13.68
N LEU A 47 -4.24 -7.25 12.67
CA LEU A 47 -4.90 -5.93 12.70
C LEU A 47 -5.97 -5.81 13.81
N LYS A 48 -6.51 -6.94 14.29
CA LYS A 48 -7.54 -6.97 15.34
C LYS A 48 -6.97 -6.79 16.75
N ASN A 49 -5.65 -6.84 16.90
CA ASN A 49 -4.96 -6.64 18.17
C ASN A 49 -4.28 -5.27 18.18
N ALA A 50 -4.64 -4.43 19.16
CA ALA A 50 -4.11 -3.08 19.29
C ALA A 50 -2.57 -3.03 19.38
N ALA A 51 -1.94 -4.05 19.98
CA ALA A 51 -0.49 -4.12 20.11
C ALA A 51 0.25 -4.32 18.77
N THR A 52 -0.44 -4.86 17.75
CA THR A 52 0.14 -5.16 16.43
C THR A 52 -0.53 -4.37 15.30
N GLU A 53 -1.52 -3.53 15.62
CA GLU A 53 -2.38 -2.86 14.65
C GLU A 53 -1.57 -2.03 13.64
N THR A 54 -0.65 -1.20 14.14
CA THR A 54 0.13 -0.27 13.30
C THR A 54 1.00 -1.00 12.28
N ASP A 55 1.77 -2.00 12.73
CA ASP A 55 2.66 -2.77 11.86
C ASP A 55 1.85 -3.60 10.87
N ALA A 56 0.79 -4.26 11.34
CA ALA A 56 -0.10 -5.05 10.49
C ALA A 56 -0.74 -4.18 9.39
N ALA A 57 -1.13 -2.94 9.72
CA ALA A 57 -1.70 -2.01 8.75
C ALA A 57 -0.69 -1.61 7.67
N LEU A 58 0.54 -1.24 8.05
CA LEU A 58 1.59 -0.90 7.09
C LEU A 58 1.93 -2.08 6.17
N TYR A 59 2.06 -3.27 6.74
CA TYR A 59 2.30 -4.47 5.95
C TYR A 59 1.12 -4.84 5.05
N LEU A 60 -0.13 -4.60 5.46
CA LEU A 60 -1.30 -4.78 4.60
C LEU A 60 -1.28 -3.82 3.40
N LEU A 61 -0.97 -2.53 3.60
CA LEU A 61 -0.86 -1.58 2.49
C LEU A 61 0.18 -2.03 1.46
N LYS A 62 1.36 -2.44 1.94
CA LYS A 62 2.43 -3.01 1.11
C LYS A 62 1.98 -4.27 0.38
N SER A 63 1.22 -5.13 1.06
CA SER A 63 0.80 -6.42 0.52
C SER A 63 -0.30 -6.31 -0.52
N TYR A 64 -1.27 -5.42 -0.33
CA TYR A 64 -2.30 -5.12 -1.32
C TYR A 64 -1.69 -4.54 -2.59
N TYR A 65 -0.81 -3.56 -2.46
CA TYR A 65 -0.07 -3.04 -3.61
C TYR A 65 0.68 -4.16 -4.34
N PHE A 66 1.44 -4.98 -3.60
CA PHE A 66 2.25 -6.03 -4.20
C PHE A 66 1.40 -7.08 -4.93
N ARG A 67 0.33 -7.58 -4.30
CA ARG A 67 -0.52 -8.61 -4.91
C ARG A 67 -1.26 -8.06 -6.13
N GLY A 68 -1.78 -6.84 -6.05
CA GLY A 68 -2.36 -6.14 -7.19
C GLY A 68 -1.37 -5.96 -8.35
N LYS A 69 -0.14 -5.53 -8.06
CA LYS A 69 0.85 -5.19 -9.10
C LYS A 69 1.53 -6.40 -9.73
N TYR A 70 1.88 -7.40 -8.92
CA TYR A 70 2.80 -8.47 -9.35
C TYR A 70 2.15 -9.86 -9.41
N VAL A 71 0.97 -10.07 -8.84
CA VAL A 71 0.27 -11.37 -8.89
C VAL A 71 -0.90 -11.31 -9.86
N HIS A 72 -1.73 -10.26 -9.78
CA HIS A 72 -2.94 -10.16 -10.58
C HIS A 72 -2.66 -9.68 -12.01
N LYS A 73 -3.18 -10.44 -12.98
CA LYS A 73 -3.23 -10.07 -14.40
C LYS A 73 -4.61 -9.59 -14.84
N ASP A 74 -5.63 -9.88 -14.03
CA ASP A 74 -7.02 -9.50 -14.27
C ASP A 74 -7.33 -8.15 -13.60
N LYS A 75 -7.97 -7.25 -14.35
CA LYS A 75 -8.26 -5.89 -13.88
C LYS A 75 -9.18 -5.86 -12.67
N GLU A 76 -10.16 -6.76 -12.57
CA GLU A 76 -11.10 -6.75 -11.44
C GLU A 76 -10.40 -7.17 -10.15
N LYS A 77 -9.50 -8.16 -10.20
CA LYS A 77 -8.64 -8.51 -9.06
C LYS A 77 -7.68 -7.37 -8.66
N GLN A 78 -7.12 -6.66 -9.65
CA GLN A 78 -6.29 -5.48 -9.36
C GLN A 78 -7.08 -4.37 -8.68
N LYS A 79 -8.28 -4.06 -9.20
CA LYS A 79 -9.19 -3.08 -8.59
C LYS A 79 -9.55 -3.45 -7.17
N PHE A 80 -9.81 -4.72 -6.89
CA PHE A 80 -10.10 -5.20 -5.54
C PHE A 80 -8.97 -4.86 -4.56
N ASP A 81 -7.74 -5.25 -4.88
CA ASP A 81 -6.60 -5.03 -3.97
C ASP A 81 -6.25 -3.55 -3.85
N PHE A 82 -6.21 -2.79 -4.94
CA PHE A 82 -5.89 -1.37 -4.86
C PHE A 82 -6.99 -0.56 -4.16
N SER A 83 -8.26 -0.95 -4.27
CA SER A 83 -9.34 -0.33 -3.49
C SER A 83 -9.17 -0.64 -2.00
N LYS A 84 -8.84 -1.89 -1.63
CA LYS A 84 -8.54 -2.24 -0.23
C LYS A 84 -7.34 -1.47 0.32
N GLY A 85 -6.29 -1.31 -0.48
CA GLY A 85 -5.13 -0.49 -0.13
C GLY A 85 -5.47 1.00 0.04
N LYS A 86 -6.26 1.57 -0.87
CA LYS A 86 -6.75 2.96 -0.80
C LYS A 86 -7.60 3.18 0.46
N GLU A 87 -8.64 2.37 0.67
CA GLU A 87 -9.54 2.44 1.83
C GLU A 87 -8.76 2.34 3.15
N LEU A 88 -7.82 1.40 3.24
CA LEU A 88 -6.98 1.23 4.42
C LEU A 88 -6.05 2.44 4.61
N GLY A 89 -5.44 2.94 3.54
CA GLY A 89 -4.56 4.11 3.58
C GLY A 89 -5.29 5.34 4.09
N GLU A 90 -6.46 5.66 3.52
CA GLU A 90 -7.32 6.76 3.94
C GLU A 90 -7.71 6.69 5.42
N LYS A 91 -7.94 5.49 5.94
CA LYS A 91 -8.21 5.29 7.37
C LYS A 91 -6.98 5.63 8.22
N TYR A 92 -5.81 5.13 7.84
CA TYR A 92 -4.61 5.21 8.67
C TYR A 92 -3.86 6.53 8.58
N ILE A 93 -3.93 7.26 7.46
CA ILE A 93 -3.41 8.64 7.39
C ILE A 93 -4.21 9.59 8.30
N LYS A 94 -5.51 9.34 8.53
CA LYS A 94 -6.31 10.11 9.50
C LYS A 94 -5.92 9.80 10.94
N LYS A 95 -5.53 8.56 11.22
CA LYS A 95 -5.10 8.10 12.54
C LYS A 95 -3.65 8.50 12.85
N TYR A 96 -2.80 8.52 11.83
CA TYR A 96 -1.36 8.80 11.92
C TYR A 96 -0.94 9.81 10.84
N PRO A 97 -1.40 11.07 10.92
CA PRO A 97 -1.11 12.09 9.90
C PRO A 97 0.38 12.39 9.76
N ASP A 98 1.13 12.29 10.86
CA ASP A 98 2.58 12.60 10.90
C ASP A 98 3.47 11.37 10.61
N SER A 99 2.95 10.38 9.87
CA SER A 99 3.67 9.16 9.52
C SER A 99 3.97 9.08 8.03
N ALA A 100 5.21 9.42 7.65
CA ALA A 100 5.68 9.28 6.27
C ALA A 100 5.40 7.89 5.66
N PRO A 101 5.56 6.76 6.38
CA PRO A 101 5.15 5.44 5.89
C PRO A 101 3.68 5.32 5.50
N PHE A 102 2.74 5.79 6.33
CA PHE A 102 1.32 5.71 5.99
C PHE A 102 0.96 6.63 4.83
N GLN A 103 1.51 7.85 4.82
CA GLN A 103 1.32 8.80 3.72
C GLN A 103 1.80 8.21 2.40
N TYR A 104 3.01 7.66 2.36
CA TYR A 104 3.61 7.07 1.17
C TYR A 104 2.84 5.84 0.68
N TRP A 105 2.60 4.87 1.56
CA TRP A 105 1.93 3.62 1.14
C TRP A 105 0.45 3.82 0.81
N TYR A 106 -0.19 4.87 1.32
CA TYR A 106 -1.47 5.35 0.81
C TYR A 106 -1.35 5.81 -0.65
N LEU A 107 -0.42 6.72 -0.96
CA LEU A 107 -0.23 7.25 -2.32
C LEU A 107 0.18 6.17 -3.33
N VAL A 108 1.00 5.20 -2.94
CA VAL A 108 1.34 4.04 -3.79
C VAL A 108 0.08 3.28 -4.22
N ASN A 109 -0.84 3.03 -3.28
CA ASN A 109 -2.09 2.34 -3.57
C ASN A 109 -3.07 3.23 -4.36
N LEU A 110 -3.17 4.52 -4.03
CA LEU A 110 -4.02 5.49 -4.74
C LEU A 110 -3.59 5.68 -6.20
N GLY A 111 -2.28 5.77 -6.46
CA GLY A 111 -1.75 5.86 -7.82
C GLY A 111 -2.07 4.60 -8.62
N SER A 112 -1.90 3.42 -8.02
CA SER A 112 -2.21 2.13 -8.67
C SER A 112 -3.71 1.95 -8.91
N TRP A 113 -4.54 2.38 -7.96
CA TRP A 113 -5.99 2.44 -8.11
C TRP A 113 -6.37 3.34 -9.31
N SER A 114 -5.75 4.51 -9.42
CA SER A 114 -6.00 5.45 -10.52
C SER A 114 -5.61 4.87 -11.89
N GLU A 115 -4.50 4.14 -11.97
CA GLU A 115 -4.07 3.47 -13.20
C GLU A 115 -5.11 2.43 -13.68
N VAL A 116 -5.74 1.68 -12.77
CA VAL A 116 -6.70 0.62 -13.16
C VAL A 116 -8.14 1.12 -13.34
N TYR A 117 -8.55 2.17 -12.63
CA TYR A 117 -9.88 2.79 -12.76
C TYR A 117 -9.96 3.84 -13.86
N GLY A 118 -8.82 4.37 -14.28
CA GLY A 118 -8.69 5.29 -15.41
C GLY A 118 -8.87 6.77 -15.03
N ILE A 119 -8.49 7.63 -15.99
CA ILE A 119 -8.28 9.06 -15.78
C ILE A 119 -9.54 9.83 -15.38
N ILE A 120 -10.71 9.47 -15.91
CA ILE A 120 -11.98 10.16 -15.60
C ILE A 120 -12.35 9.93 -14.13
N THR A 121 -12.24 8.69 -13.66
CA THR A 121 -12.53 8.33 -12.27
C THR A 121 -11.53 9.01 -11.32
N ALA A 122 -10.24 8.97 -11.65
CA ALA A 122 -9.21 9.64 -10.89
C ALA A 122 -9.40 11.17 -10.80
N ALA A 123 -9.81 11.81 -11.90
CA ALA A 123 -10.11 13.24 -11.91
C ALA A 123 -11.32 13.59 -11.03
N ARG A 124 -12.37 12.77 -11.06
CA ARG A 124 -13.56 12.96 -10.20
C ARG A 124 -13.26 12.84 -8.71
N GLU A 125 -12.31 11.97 -8.33
CA GLU A 125 -11.87 11.83 -6.94
C GLU A 125 -10.76 12.82 -6.55
N GLY A 126 -10.36 13.73 -7.44
CA GLY A 126 -9.35 14.75 -7.12
C GLY A 126 -7.96 14.16 -6.86
N VAL A 127 -7.63 13.00 -7.44
CA VAL A 127 -6.41 12.25 -7.10
C VAL A 127 -5.14 13.08 -7.31
N ALA A 128 -5.09 13.96 -8.32
CA ALA A 128 -3.92 14.78 -8.57
C ALA A 128 -3.60 15.72 -7.38
N GLU A 129 -4.62 16.36 -6.80
CA GLU A 129 -4.43 17.24 -5.64
C GLU A 129 -4.04 16.43 -4.40
N ILE A 130 -4.71 15.30 -4.17
CA ILE A 130 -4.38 14.39 -3.05
C ILE A 130 -2.93 13.91 -3.16
N MET A 131 -2.51 13.43 -4.34
CA MET A 131 -1.14 12.96 -4.54
C MET A 131 -0.12 14.09 -4.32
N LYS A 132 -0.43 15.33 -4.74
CA LYS A 132 0.44 16.49 -4.52
C LYS A 132 0.58 16.82 -3.03
N GLU A 133 -0.54 17.08 -2.35
CA GLU A 133 -0.58 17.47 -0.94
C GLU A 133 0.16 16.45 -0.07
N HIS A 134 -0.17 15.17 -0.23
CA HIS A 134 0.43 14.12 0.57
C HIS A 134 1.90 13.85 0.20
N SER A 135 2.32 14.14 -1.04
CA SER A 135 3.75 14.10 -1.39
C SER A 135 4.54 15.19 -0.68
N GLU A 136 4.00 16.41 -0.61
CA GLU A 136 4.59 17.53 0.13
C GLU A 136 4.67 17.22 1.64
N ILE A 137 3.64 16.56 2.19
CA ILE A 137 3.66 16.06 3.58
C ILE A 137 4.78 15.04 3.78
N ILE A 138 4.94 14.05 2.88
CA ILE A 138 6.03 13.06 2.97
C ILE A 138 7.39 13.78 2.96
N ILE A 139 7.60 14.73 2.04
CA ILE A 139 8.85 15.51 1.95
C ILE A 139 9.11 16.29 3.24
N SER A 140 8.08 16.87 3.84
CA SER A 140 8.18 17.61 5.10
C SER A 140 8.53 16.72 6.30
N LEU A 141 7.93 15.51 6.36
CA LEU A 141 8.14 14.56 7.45
C LEU A 141 9.49 13.84 7.34
N ASP A 142 9.82 13.35 6.16
CA ASP A 142 11.05 12.61 5.86
C ASP A 142 11.36 12.72 4.34
N PRO A 143 12.22 13.68 3.94
CA PRO A 143 12.54 13.90 2.53
C PRO A 143 13.31 12.75 1.89
N GLU A 144 13.92 11.86 2.69
CA GLU A 144 14.68 10.69 2.20
C GLU A 144 13.85 9.40 2.20
N TYR A 145 12.63 9.42 2.74
CA TYR A 145 11.77 8.24 2.85
C TYR A 145 11.65 7.49 1.51
N GLU A 146 11.93 6.18 1.53
CA GLU A 146 11.93 5.31 0.33
C GLU A 146 12.81 5.87 -0.81
N ASN A 147 13.97 6.44 -0.46
CA ASN A 147 14.94 7.06 -1.37
C ASN A 147 14.38 8.29 -2.11
N GLY A 148 13.71 9.18 -1.37
CA GLY A 148 13.10 10.38 -1.95
C GLY A 148 11.75 10.13 -2.62
N GLY A 149 10.99 9.16 -2.10
CA GLY A 149 9.70 8.75 -2.63
C GLY A 149 8.68 9.89 -2.76
N GLY A 150 8.69 10.84 -1.81
CA GLY A 150 7.83 12.04 -1.88
C GLY A 150 8.14 12.91 -3.10
N TYR A 151 9.41 13.18 -3.40
CA TYR A 151 9.81 13.92 -4.60
C TYR A 151 9.44 13.16 -5.89
N PHE A 152 9.63 11.84 -5.90
CA PHE A 152 9.25 11.01 -7.04
C PHE A 152 7.74 11.10 -7.33
N MET A 153 6.91 10.99 -6.29
CA MET A 153 5.45 11.10 -6.41
C MET A 153 5.02 12.48 -6.88
N LEU A 154 5.61 13.55 -6.33
CA LEU A 154 5.33 14.93 -6.75
C LEU A 154 5.70 15.15 -8.23
N GLY A 155 6.86 14.65 -8.66
CA GLY A 155 7.26 14.67 -10.07
C GLY A 155 6.29 13.91 -10.98
N ALA A 156 5.81 12.74 -10.53
CA ALA A 156 4.82 11.96 -11.26
C ALA A 156 3.48 12.69 -11.42
N VAL A 157 3.04 13.45 -10.39
CA VAL A 157 1.84 14.29 -10.48
C VAL A 157 2.01 15.35 -11.56
N HIS A 158 3.11 16.10 -11.55
CA HIS A 158 3.36 17.13 -12.55
C HIS A 158 3.47 16.58 -13.98
N PHE A 159 3.98 15.35 -14.13
CA PHE A 159 4.09 14.71 -15.44
C PHE A 159 2.77 14.12 -15.95
N LYS A 160 1.95 13.53 -15.06
CA LYS A 160 0.74 12.76 -15.45
C LYS A 160 -0.57 13.54 -15.31
N SER A 161 -0.59 14.69 -14.63
CA SER A 161 -1.83 15.44 -14.42
C SER A 161 -2.42 15.88 -15.74
N PRO A 162 -3.66 15.47 -16.07
CA PRO A 162 -4.31 15.95 -17.28
C PRO A 162 -4.62 17.44 -17.14
N TYR A 163 -4.49 18.17 -18.24
CA TYR A 163 -5.17 19.46 -18.36
C TYR A 163 -6.68 19.21 -18.37
N ILE A 164 -7.40 19.69 -17.34
CA ILE A 164 -8.86 19.61 -17.28
C ILE A 164 -9.39 20.99 -17.71
N PRO A 165 -9.94 21.14 -18.93
CA PRO A 165 -10.58 22.38 -19.32
C PRO A 165 -11.82 22.60 -18.46
N PHE A 166 -11.85 23.69 -17.69
CA PHE A 166 -13.05 24.17 -17.03
C PHE A 166 -14.03 24.63 -18.12
N LEU A 167 -15.09 23.86 -18.34
CA LEU A 167 -16.27 24.35 -19.06
C LEU A 167 -17.06 25.18 -18.04
N LEU A 168 -16.84 26.49 -18.05
CA LEU A 168 -17.66 27.50 -17.36
C LEU A 168 -18.99 27.69 -18.09
#